data_AF-A0A2W6FUP4-F1
#
_entry.id   AF-A0A2W6FUP4-F1
#
_cell.length_a   1.000
_cell.length_b   1.000
_cell.length_c   1.000
_cell.angle_alpha   90.00
_cell.angle_beta   90.00
_cell.angle_gamma   90.00
#
_symmetry.space_group_name_H-M   'P 1'
#
loop_
_entity.id
_entity.type
_entity.pdbx_description
1 polymer ?
#
loop_
_entity_poly.entity_id
_entity_poly.type
_entity_poly.pdbx_seq_one_letter_code
_entity_poly.pdbx_strand_id
1 'polypeptide(L)'
;MGFMAAVALVLGIGYVVVVFIVEPLRLRRRTGASGWVASLGATTAEKTASAMFLLGCGLELSNPALVLAGFALPRVDFPVAVAVAGAGLSVASVVLAAVSQHHMGQSWRTSIDPDNAAPLVTTGPFQVVRNPTYTSLLANSLAIGLLVPTPAALAAFLVCLWALQLQTRRVEEPHLRRVHGEDYQRYARQVGRFLPTIGRVSGFGR
;
A
#
# COMPACT_ATOMS: atom_id res chain seq x y z
N MET A 1 -28.14 2.79 3.96
CA MET A 1 -27.02 3.50 3.28
C MET A 1 -25.91 3.91 4.24
N GLY A 2 -26.22 4.59 5.36
CA GLY A 2 -25.22 4.93 6.38
C GLY A 2 -24.47 3.72 6.96
N PHE A 3 -25.12 2.56 7.06
CA PHE A 3 -24.46 1.33 7.51
C PHE A 3 -23.22 0.96 6.67
N MET A 4 -23.32 0.94 5.33
CA MET A 4 -22.17 0.59 4.47
C MET A 4 -21.05 1.62 4.57
N ALA A 5 -21.40 2.90 4.70
CA ALA A 5 -20.40 3.95 4.91
C ALA A 5 -19.71 3.82 6.29
N ALA A 6 -20.45 3.45 7.34
CA ALA A 6 -19.88 3.17 8.66
C ALA A 6 -18.91 1.97 8.60
N VAL A 7 -19.31 0.88 7.94
CA VAL A 7 -18.45 -0.30 7.74
C VAL A 7 -17.19 0.10 6.97
N ALA A 8 -17.32 0.85 5.87
CA ALA A 8 -16.19 1.31 5.07
C ALA A 8 -15.23 2.19 5.89
N LEU A 9 -15.75 3.12 6.68
CA LEU A 9 -14.93 3.99 7.52
C LEU A 9 -14.20 3.18 8.61
N VAL A 10 -14.89 2.25 9.28
CA VAL A 10 -14.29 1.37 10.30
C VAL A 10 -13.20 0.49 9.70
N LEU A 11 -13.45 -0.12 8.53
CA LEU A 11 -12.45 -0.95 7.84
C LEU A 11 -11.25 -0.13 7.38
N GLY A 12 -11.47 1.06 6.80
CA GLY A 12 -10.40 1.96 6.37
C GLY A 12 -9.52 2.43 7.54
N ILE A 13 -10.14 2.91 8.62
CA ILE A 13 -9.42 3.29 9.85
C ILE A 13 -8.69 2.07 10.44
N GLY A 14 -9.37 0.92 10.52
CA GLY A 14 -8.80 -0.32 11.03
C GLY A 14 -7.56 -0.75 10.24
N TYR A 15 -7.61 -0.67 8.91
CA TYR A 15 -6.46 -0.92 8.05
C TYR A 15 -5.30 0.02 8.37
N VAL A 16 -5.55 1.34 8.43
CA VAL A 16 -4.50 2.33 8.74
C VAL A 16 -3.88 2.08 10.10
N VAL A 17 -4.69 1.81 11.13
CA VAL A 17 -4.23 1.50 12.48
C VAL A 17 -3.38 0.23 12.49
N VAL A 18 -3.81 -0.84 11.83
CA VAL A 18 -3.05 -2.09 11.82
C VAL A 18 -1.70 -1.89 11.13
N VAL A 19 -1.71 -1.35 9.91
CA VAL A 19 -0.53 -1.29 9.04
C VAL A 19 0.49 -0.24 9.49
N PHE A 20 0.03 0.91 9.98
CA PHE A 20 0.90 2.04 10.30
C PHE A 20 1.09 2.28 11.80
N ILE A 21 0.38 1.55 12.67
CA ILE A 21 0.53 1.67 14.13
C ILE A 21 0.84 0.32 14.76
N VAL A 22 -0.04 -0.68 14.62
CA VAL A 22 0.08 -1.96 15.32
C VAL A 22 1.31 -2.74 14.85
N GLU A 23 1.48 -2.95 13.55
CA GLU A 23 2.60 -3.72 13.01
C GLU A 23 3.96 -3.06 13.26
N PRO A 24 4.13 -1.73 13.09
CA PRO A 24 5.36 -1.05 13.47
C PRO A 24 5.67 -1.13 14.97
N LEU A 25 4.66 -1.05 15.84
CA LEU A 25 4.84 -1.25 17.29
C LEU A 25 5.22 -2.70 17.62
N ARG A 26 4.62 -3.68 16.95
CA ARG A 26 4.98 -5.10 17.09
C ARG A 26 6.42 -5.36 16.67
N LEU A 27 6.85 -4.78 15.55
CA LEU A 27 8.23 -4.82 15.10
C LEU A 27 9.16 -4.25 16.16
N ARG A 28 8.88 -3.02 16.63
CA ARG A 28 9.69 -2.35 17.66
C ARG A 28 9.79 -3.14 18.95
N ARG A 29 8.70 -3.76 19.40
CA ARG A 29 8.70 -4.61 20.61
C ARG A 29 9.52 -5.89 20.44
N ARG A 30 9.56 -6.48 19.23
CA ARG A 30 10.28 -7.72 18.96
C ARG A 30 11.77 -7.52 18.70
N THR A 31 12.15 -6.40 18.06
CA THR A 31 13.49 -6.23 17.51
C THR A 31 14.23 -5.01 18.05
N GLY A 32 13.55 -4.11 18.77
CA GLY A 32 14.08 -2.82 19.20
C GLY A 32 14.18 -1.77 18.07
N ALA A 33 14.06 -2.18 16.80
CA ALA A 33 14.16 -1.30 15.65
C ALA A 33 12.84 -0.54 15.40
N SER A 34 12.94 0.73 14.98
CA SER A 34 11.77 1.50 14.55
C SER A 34 11.55 1.31 13.04
N GLY A 35 10.36 0.85 12.66
CA GLY A 35 9.96 0.85 11.26
C GLY A 35 9.57 2.23 10.74
N TRP A 36 9.26 3.18 11.61
CA TRP A 36 9.13 4.58 11.21
C TRP A 36 10.52 5.20 11.09
N VAL A 37 10.87 5.53 9.86
CA VAL A 37 12.08 6.28 9.53
C VAL A 37 11.64 7.60 8.92
N ALA A 38 12.22 8.67 9.47
CA ALA A 38 12.01 10.00 8.93
C ALA A 38 12.72 10.12 7.58
N SER A 39 12.02 10.66 6.58
CA SER A 39 12.52 11.00 5.25
C SER A 39 13.54 12.17 5.25
N LEU A 40 14.43 12.24 6.26
CA LEU A 40 15.47 13.26 6.36
C LEU A 40 16.44 13.07 5.18
N GLY A 41 16.58 14.09 4.32
CA GLY A 41 17.34 13.98 3.07
C GLY A 41 16.60 13.34 1.90
N ALA A 42 15.30 13.07 2.03
CA ALA A 42 14.49 12.48 0.97
C ALA A 42 14.48 13.31 -0.32
N THR A 43 14.53 12.58 -1.43
CA THR A 43 14.42 13.16 -2.77
C THR A 43 13.08 13.85 -2.97
N THR A 44 13.00 14.78 -3.92
CA THR A 44 11.72 15.43 -4.29
C THR A 44 10.67 14.38 -4.67
N ALA A 45 11.06 13.31 -5.38
CA ALA A 45 10.15 12.25 -5.77
C ALA A 45 9.53 11.53 -4.56
N GLU A 46 10.32 11.24 -3.53
CA GLU A 46 9.83 10.60 -2.30
C GLU A 46 8.88 11.52 -1.53
N LYS A 47 9.21 12.81 -1.40
CA LYS A 47 8.33 13.81 -0.76
C LYS A 47 7.01 13.94 -1.50
N THR A 48 7.05 14.03 -2.83
CA THR A 48 5.85 14.07 -3.68
C THR A 48 5.03 12.80 -3.53
N ALA A 49 5.65 11.62 -3.57
CA ALA A 49 4.96 10.35 -3.39
C ALA A 49 4.29 10.26 -2.02
N SER A 50 4.98 10.67 -0.96
CA SER A 50 4.45 10.68 0.41
C SER A 50 3.26 11.64 0.55
N ALA A 51 3.36 12.84 -0.01
CA ALA A 51 2.26 13.81 0.00
C ALA A 51 1.03 13.29 -0.77
N MET A 52 1.25 12.70 -1.96
CA MET A 52 0.17 12.09 -2.73
C MET A 52 -0.44 10.89 -1.99
N PHE A 53 0.37 10.08 -1.32
CA PHE A 53 -0.12 8.95 -0.53
C PHE A 53 -1.03 9.41 0.61
N LEU A 54 -0.59 10.41 1.39
CA LEU A 54 -1.40 11.00 2.47
C LEU A 54 -2.69 11.63 1.92
N LEU A 55 -2.63 12.31 0.78
CA LEU A 55 -3.81 12.82 0.09
C LEU A 55 -4.77 11.69 -0.30
N GLY A 56 -4.25 10.60 -0.88
CA GLY A 56 -5.03 9.41 -1.23
C GLY A 56 -5.75 8.81 -0.02
N CYS A 57 -5.05 8.62 1.10
CA CYS A 57 -5.64 8.15 2.35
C CYS A 57 -6.70 9.12 2.90
N GLY A 58 -6.44 10.44 2.83
CA GLY A 58 -7.41 11.44 3.25
C GLY A 58 -8.68 11.41 2.39
N LEU A 59 -8.55 11.27 1.07
CA LEU A 59 -9.68 11.12 0.16
C LEU A 59 -10.45 9.82 0.43
N GLU A 60 -9.74 8.71 0.65
CA GLU A 60 -10.33 7.41 0.97
C GLU A 60 -11.20 7.46 2.22
N LEU A 61 -10.71 8.05 3.32
CA LEU A 61 -11.44 8.14 4.59
C LEU A 61 -12.52 9.22 4.59
N SER A 62 -12.28 10.34 3.89
CA SER A 62 -13.28 11.42 3.79
C SER A 62 -14.52 10.98 3.01
N ASN A 63 -14.39 10.09 2.03
CA ASN A 63 -15.51 9.60 1.23
C ASN A 63 -16.65 9.00 2.10
N PRO A 64 -16.46 7.90 2.87
CA PRO A 64 -17.50 7.39 3.75
C PRO A 64 -17.86 8.36 4.89
N ALA A 65 -16.91 9.17 5.38
CA ALA A 65 -17.18 10.15 6.43
C ALA A 65 -18.18 11.23 5.98
N LEU A 66 -18.04 11.75 4.76
CA LEU A 66 -18.97 12.72 4.18
C LEU A 66 -20.35 12.10 3.97
N VAL A 67 -20.43 10.83 3.56
CA VAL A 67 -21.71 10.11 3.48
C VAL A 67 -22.39 10.03 4.85
N LEU A 68 -21.64 9.73 5.91
CA LEU A 68 -22.16 9.65 7.28
C LEU A 68 -22.57 11.02 7.83
N ALA A 69 -21.89 12.09 7.41
CA ALA A 69 -22.24 13.47 7.73
C ALA A 69 -23.45 14.00 6.94
N GLY A 70 -24.07 13.17 6.09
CA GLY A 70 -25.30 13.52 5.37
C GLY A 70 -25.09 14.18 4.00
N PHE A 71 -23.85 14.25 3.50
CA PHE A 71 -23.58 14.81 2.17
C PHE A 71 -24.06 13.88 1.04
N ALA A 72 -24.82 14.44 0.11
CA ALA A 72 -25.32 13.76 -1.08
C ALA A 72 -24.23 13.70 -2.17
N LEU A 73 -23.31 12.75 -2.03
CA LEU A 73 -22.30 12.47 -3.07
C LEU A 73 -22.93 11.66 -4.23
N PRO A 74 -22.61 11.98 -5.50
CA PRO A 74 -22.96 11.13 -6.64
C PRO A 74 -22.39 9.72 -6.47
N ARG A 75 -23.22 8.70 -6.68
CA ARG A 75 -22.89 7.29 -6.44
C ARG A 75 -23.39 6.40 -7.56
N VAL A 76 -22.71 5.27 -7.72
CA VAL A 76 -23.15 4.19 -8.58
C VAL A 76 -23.74 3.10 -7.70
N ASP A 77 -24.99 2.70 -7.94
CA ASP A 77 -25.58 1.60 -7.18
C ASP A 77 -24.99 0.26 -7.64
N PHE A 78 -24.40 -0.46 -6.69
CA PHE A 78 -23.93 -1.82 -6.90
C PHE A 78 -24.78 -2.83 -6.11
N PRO A 79 -24.90 -4.08 -6.58
CA PRO A 79 -25.52 -5.15 -5.82
C PRO A 79 -24.84 -5.32 -4.45
N VAL A 80 -25.61 -5.71 -3.43
CA VAL A 80 -25.08 -5.94 -2.07
C VAL A 80 -23.91 -6.93 -2.04
N ALA A 81 -23.89 -7.91 -2.96
CA ALA A 81 -22.80 -8.85 -3.12
C ALA A 81 -21.45 -8.18 -3.40
N VAL A 82 -21.44 -7.05 -4.13
CA VAL A 82 -20.22 -6.26 -4.41
C VAL A 82 -19.70 -5.60 -3.13
N ALA A 83 -20.59 -5.07 -2.29
CA ALA A 83 -20.21 -4.50 -1.00
C ALA A 83 -19.67 -5.56 -0.04
N VAL A 84 -20.28 -6.76 -0.02
CA VAL A 84 -19.79 -7.91 0.76
C VAL A 84 -18.41 -8.36 0.27
N ALA A 85 -18.22 -8.45 -1.05
CA ALA A 85 -16.92 -8.76 -1.64
C ALA A 85 -15.87 -7.68 -1.29
N GLY A 86 -16.25 -6.40 -1.31
CA GLY A 86 -15.41 -5.30 -0.87
C GLY A 86 -14.99 -5.43 0.60
N ALA A 87 -15.93 -5.72 1.51
CA ALA A 87 -15.61 -5.93 2.91
C ALA A 87 -14.63 -7.11 3.11
N GLY A 88 -14.87 -8.23 2.41
CA GLY A 88 -13.95 -9.38 2.41
C GLY A 88 -12.57 -9.03 1.87
N LEU A 89 -12.50 -8.24 0.78
CA LEU A 89 -11.24 -7.78 0.19
C LEU A 89 -10.46 -6.87 1.15
N SER A 90 -11.13 -6.00 1.90
CA SER A 90 -10.46 -5.16 2.91
C SER A 90 -9.83 -6.02 4.02
N VAL A 91 -10.57 -7.01 4.54
CA VAL A 91 -10.03 -7.96 5.54
C VAL A 91 -8.82 -8.73 4.97
N ALA A 92 -8.92 -9.25 3.75
CA ALA A 92 -7.81 -9.93 3.07
C ALA A 92 -6.61 -9.01 2.87
N SER A 93 -6.85 -7.72 2.59
CA SER A 93 -5.79 -6.71 2.45
C SER A 93 -5.05 -6.47 3.76
N VAL A 94 -5.75 -6.41 4.90
CA VAL A 94 -5.12 -6.33 6.23
C VAL A 94 -4.21 -7.53 6.48
N VAL A 95 -4.69 -8.74 6.19
CA VAL A 95 -3.89 -9.98 6.35
C VAL A 95 -2.66 -9.95 5.45
N LEU A 96 -2.81 -9.58 4.17
CA LEU A 96 -1.69 -9.47 3.24
C LEU A 96 -0.64 -8.45 3.72
N ALA A 97 -1.08 -7.29 4.21
CA ALA A 97 -0.20 -6.27 4.76
C ALA A 97 0.59 -6.81 5.96
N ALA A 98 -0.10 -7.39 6.95
CA ALA A 98 0.53 -7.91 8.15
C ALA A 98 1.52 -9.05 7.85
N VAL A 99 1.16 -10.00 6.97
CA VAL A 99 2.05 -11.08 6.55
C VAL A 99 3.28 -10.54 5.80
N SER A 100 3.09 -9.53 4.95
CA SER A 100 4.19 -8.88 4.21
C SER A 100 5.16 -8.15 5.13
N GLN A 101 4.63 -7.36 6.08
CA GLN A 101 5.43 -6.67 7.09
C GLN A 101 6.16 -7.65 7.99
N HIS A 102 5.52 -8.77 8.35
CA HIS A 102 6.16 -9.82 9.13
C HIS A 102 7.34 -10.47 8.40
N HIS A 103 7.19 -10.77 7.09
CA HIS A 103 8.28 -11.32 6.27
C HIS A 103 9.41 -10.32 6.05
N MET A 104 9.12 -9.02 5.98
CA MET A 104 10.16 -7.99 5.95
C MET A 104 10.92 -7.89 7.27
N GLY A 105 10.26 -8.11 8.41
CA GLY A 105 10.91 -8.11 9.72
C GLY A 105 11.69 -6.81 9.97
N GLN A 106 12.96 -6.90 10.35
CA GLN A 106 13.83 -5.74 10.60
C GLN A 106 14.10 -4.88 9.36
N SER A 107 13.85 -5.40 8.16
CA SER A 107 13.95 -4.66 6.90
C SER A 107 12.76 -3.74 6.66
N TRP A 108 11.64 -3.91 7.38
CA TRP A 108 10.45 -3.09 7.16
C TRP A 108 10.66 -1.65 7.66
N ARG A 109 10.54 -0.69 6.74
CA ARG A 109 10.72 0.75 7.00
C ARG A 109 9.69 1.55 6.20
N THR A 110 9.24 2.69 6.72
CA THR A 110 8.33 3.62 6.01
C THR A 110 9.02 4.48 4.95
N SER A 111 10.35 4.60 5.02
CA SER A 111 11.19 5.35 4.10
C SER A 111 12.53 4.60 3.94
N ILE A 112 13.28 4.96 2.90
CA ILE A 112 14.60 4.38 2.64
C ILE A 112 15.59 4.89 3.67
N ASP A 113 16.28 3.98 4.33
CA ASP A 113 17.45 4.28 5.15
C ASP A 113 18.71 4.16 4.25
N PRO A 114 19.32 5.29 3.81
CA PRO A 114 20.46 5.24 2.91
C PRO A 114 21.70 4.63 3.56
N ASP A 115 21.78 4.61 4.89
CA ASP A 115 22.92 4.17 5.67
C ASP A 115 22.83 2.69 6.07
N ASN A 116 21.66 2.06 5.86
CA ASN A 116 21.42 0.68 6.26
C ASN A 116 20.79 -0.13 5.13
N ALA A 117 21.64 -0.87 4.40
CA ALA A 117 21.25 -1.78 3.34
C ALA A 117 20.56 -3.02 3.93
N ALA A 118 19.24 -2.95 4.09
CA ALA A 118 18.46 -4.10 4.53
C ALA A 118 18.58 -5.28 3.54
N PRO A 119 18.60 -6.55 4.01
CA PRO A 119 18.62 -7.72 3.14
C PRO A 119 17.45 -7.73 2.15
N LEU A 120 17.70 -8.23 0.94
CA LEU A 120 16.67 -8.37 -0.08
C LEU A 120 15.70 -9.51 0.31
N VAL A 121 14.45 -9.17 0.61
CA VAL A 121 13.41 -10.13 0.98
C VAL A 121 12.70 -10.64 -0.26
N THR A 122 12.74 -11.96 -0.48
CA THR A 122 12.16 -12.65 -1.65
C THR A 122 11.28 -13.85 -1.26
N THR A 123 10.95 -14.00 0.02
CA THR A 123 10.17 -15.13 0.56
C THR A 123 8.73 -14.72 0.91
N GLY A 124 7.83 -15.70 0.99
CA GLY A 124 6.42 -15.46 1.31
C GLY A 124 5.72 -14.65 0.23
N PRO A 125 4.94 -13.59 0.57
CA PRO A 125 4.23 -12.77 -0.43
C PRO A 125 5.14 -12.16 -1.51
N PHE A 126 6.41 -11.95 -1.20
CA PHE A 126 7.42 -11.43 -2.11
C PHE A 126 7.74 -12.38 -3.28
N GLN A 127 7.41 -13.68 -3.16
CA GLN A 127 7.52 -14.64 -4.27
C GLN A 127 6.46 -14.41 -5.36
N VAL A 128 5.41 -13.64 -5.06
CA VAL A 128 4.30 -13.40 -5.98
C VAL A 128 4.40 -12.00 -6.60
N VAL A 129 4.64 -10.97 -5.77
CA VAL A 129 4.81 -9.57 -6.20
C VAL A 129 5.91 -8.91 -5.39
N ARG A 130 6.62 -7.93 -5.98
CA ARG A 130 7.74 -7.26 -5.32
C ARG A 130 7.35 -6.33 -4.17
N ASN A 131 6.16 -5.75 -4.23
CA ASN A 131 5.67 -4.80 -3.22
C ASN A 131 4.28 -5.23 -2.71
N PRO A 132 4.19 -6.37 -1.99
CA PRO A 132 2.91 -6.93 -1.56
C PRO A 132 2.18 -6.02 -0.55
N THR A 133 2.90 -5.24 0.27
CA THR A 133 2.32 -4.19 1.13
C THR A 133 1.68 -3.05 0.31
N TYR A 134 2.23 -2.73 -0.86
CA TYR A 134 1.63 -1.73 -1.76
C TYR A 134 0.44 -2.31 -2.51
N THR A 135 0.49 -3.60 -2.86
CA THR A 135 -0.67 -4.33 -3.36
C THR A 135 -1.81 -4.33 -2.35
N SER A 136 -1.55 -4.55 -1.05
CA SER A 136 -2.59 -4.51 -0.02
C SER A 136 -3.18 -3.11 0.17
N LEU A 137 -2.36 -2.05 0.06
CA LEU A 137 -2.86 -0.66 0.09
C LEU A 137 -3.84 -0.37 -1.04
N LEU A 138 -3.49 -0.77 -2.28
CA LEU A 138 -4.36 -0.59 -3.43
C LEU A 138 -5.63 -1.44 -3.34
N ALA A 139 -5.51 -2.69 -2.88
CA ALA A 139 -6.62 -3.59 -2.69
C ALA A 139 -7.59 -3.06 -1.60
N ASN A 140 -7.08 -2.50 -0.51
CA ASN A 140 -7.91 -1.86 0.50
C ASN A 140 -8.61 -0.61 -0.04
N SER A 141 -7.89 0.24 -0.78
CA SER A 141 -8.48 1.45 -1.36
C SER A 141 -9.63 1.12 -2.33
N LEU A 142 -9.43 0.09 -3.17
CA LEU A 142 -10.48 -0.46 -4.02
C LEU A 142 -11.65 -1.01 -3.19
N ALA A 143 -11.36 -1.80 -2.14
CA ALA A 143 -12.37 -2.35 -1.25
C ALA A 143 -13.27 -1.26 -0.64
N ILE A 144 -12.68 -0.20 -0.06
CA ILE A 144 -13.44 0.93 0.50
C ILE A 144 -14.30 1.61 -0.58
N GLY A 145 -13.76 1.76 -1.79
CA GLY A 145 -14.52 2.28 -2.94
C GLY A 145 -15.68 1.38 -3.37
N LEU A 146 -15.58 0.06 -3.23
CA LEU A 146 -16.70 -0.85 -3.52
C LEU A 146 -17.83 -0.76 -2.48
N LEU A 147 -17.53 -0.41 -1.23
CA LEU A 147 -18.56 -0.16 -0.22
C LEU A 147 -19.23 1.21 -0.39
N VAL A 148 -18.48 2.23 -0.84
CA VAL A 148 -18.98 3.60 -1.07
C VAL A 148 -18.53 4.10 -2.45
N PRO A 149 -19.20 3.64 -3.52
CA PRO A 149 -18.78 3.85 -4.91
C PRO A 149 -19.10 5.26 -5.42
N THR A 150 -18.19 6.18 -5.14
CA THR A 150 -18.25 7.57 -5.60
C THR A 150 -17.08 7.89 -6.55
N PRO A 151 -17.17 8.97 -7.34
CA PRO A 151 -16.01 9.50 -8.07
C PRO A 151 -14.82 9.84 -7.14
N ALA A 152 -15.09 10.25 -5.90
CA ALA A 152 -14.06 10.54 -4.91
C ALA A 152 -13.29 9.27 -4.49
N ALA A 153 -13.97 8.12 -4.38
CA ALA A 153 -13.32 6.84 -4.12
C ALA A 153 -12.39 6.42 -5.27
N LEU A 154 -12.82 6.60 -6.51
CA LEU A 154 -11.98 6.35 -7.68
C LEU A 154 -10.76 7.28 -7.71
N ALA A 155 -10.96 8.56 -7.41
CA ALA A 155 -9.87 9.53 -7.31
C ALA A 155 -8.87 9.14 -6.21
N ALA A 156 -9.34 8.71 -5.04
CA ALA A 156 -8.49 8.22 -3.95
C ALA A 156 -7.61 7.04 -4.40
N PHE A 157 -8.22 6.04 -5.07
CA PHE A 157 -7.50 4.89 -5.60
C PHE A 157 -6.44 5.29 -6.63
N LEU A 158 -6.78 6.17 -7.59
CA LEU A 158 -5.84 6.60 -8.63
C LEU A 158 -4.68 7.44 -8.08
N VAL A 159 -4.96 8.33 -7.13
CA VAL A 159 -3.93 9.12 -6.43
C VAL A 159 -3.00 8.19 -5.66
N CYS A 160 -3.55 7.21 -4.93
CA CYS A 160 -2.75 6.20 -4.22
C CYS A 160 -1.89 5.37 -5.20
N LEU A 161 -2.47 4.90 -6.31
CA LEU A 161 -1.74 4.16 -7.34
C LEU A 161 -0.57 4.96 -7.90
N TRP A 162 -0.77 6.23 -8.22
CA TRP A 162 0.31 7.09 -8.71
C TRP A 162 1.37 7.37 -7.64
N ALA A 163 0.96 7.61 -6.39
CA ALA A 163 1.89 7.78 -5.28
C ALA A 163 2.82 6.56 -5.14
N LEU A 164 2.25 5.35 -5.13
CA LEU A 164 3.00 4.11 -4.99
C LEU A 164 3.85 3.80 -6.23
N GLN A 165 3.36 4.09 -7.45
CA GLN A 165 4.20 3.98 -8.65
C GLN A 165 5.39 4.93 -8.61
N LEU A 166 5.19 6.18 -8.15
CA LEU A 166 6.24 7.17 -8.04
C LEU A 166 7.29 6.73 -7.00
N GLN A 167 6.83 6.35 -5.80
CA GLN A 167 7.66 5.84 -4.72
C GLN A 167 8.51 4.65 -5.20
N THR A 168 7.87 3.62 -5.74
CA THR A 168 8.60 2.43 -6.17
C THR A 168 9.56 2.73 -7.31
N ARG A 169 9.12 3.37 -8.40
CA ARG A 169 9.96 3.53 -9.61
C ARG A 169 11.11 4.53 -9.45
N ARG A 170 10.89 5.61 -8.69
CA ARG A 170 11.85 6.71 -8.59
C ARG A 170 12.70 6.67 -7.32
N VAL A 171 12.29 5.90 -6.31
CA VAL A 171 12.96 5.87 -5.00
C VAL A 171 13.45 4.46 -4.71
N GLU A 172 12.54 3.48 -4.62
CA GLU A 172 12.87 2.12 -4.15
C GLU A 172 13.63 1.29 -5.17
N GLU A 173 13.13 1.15 -6.41
CA GLU A 173 13.80 0.31 -7.42
C GLU A 173 15.21 0.82 -7.76
N PRO A 174 15.49 2.13 -7.91
CA PRO A 174 16.85 2.62 -8.06
C PRO A 174 17.74 2.29 -6.86
N HIS A 175 17.25 2.46 -5.64
CA HIS A 175 18.00 2.13 -4.43
C HIS A 175 18.30 0.62 -4.34
N LEU A 176 17.31 -0.24 -4.54
CA LEU A 176 17.47 -1.70 -4.52
C LEU A 176 18.41 -2.18 -5.64
N ARG A 177 18.37 -1.57 -6.83
CA ARG A 177 19.35 -1.84 -7.89
C ARG A 177 20.76 -1.44 -7.48
N ARG A 178 20.93 -0.30 -6.82
CA ARG A 178 22.25 0.18 -6.35
C ARG A 178 22.83 -0.74 -5.28
N VAL A 179 22.00 -1.20 -4.34
CA VAL A 179 22.44 -1.99 -3.17
C VAL A 179 22.63 -3.47 -3.49
N HIS A 180 21.72 -4.07 -4.28
CA HIS A 180 21.71 -5.52 -4.53
C HIS A 180 22.09 -5.92 -5.95
N GLY A 181 22.33 -4.96 -6.86
CA GLY A 181 22.84 -5.21 -8.21
C GLY A 181 22.04 -6.27 -8.99
N GLU A 182 22.74 -7.31 -9.44
CA GLU A 182 22.17 -8.38 -10.27
C GLU A 182 21.12 -9.23 -9.55
N ASP A 183 21.24 -9.43 -8.23
CA ASP A 183 20.28 -10.25 -7.49
C ASP A 183 18.89 -9.64 -7.51
N TYR A 184 18.81 -8.31 -7.34
CA TYR A 184 17.55 -7.61 -7.49
C TYR A 184 17.02 -7.64 -8.92
N GLN A 185 17.89 -7.55 -9.94
CA GLN A 185 17.44 -7.66 -11.34
C GLN A 185 16.87 -9.04 -11.66
N ARG A 186 17.54 -10.11 -11.20
CA ARG A 186 17.09 -11.49 -11.36
C ARG A 186 15.72 -11.69 -10.72
N TYR A 187 15.56 -11.23 -9.48
CA TYR A 187 14.30 -11.24 -8.77
C TYR A 187 13.20 -10.44 -9.51
N ALA A 188 13.52 -9.23 -9.96
CA ALA A 188 12.56 -8.35 -10.65
C ALA A 188 12.12 -8.83 -12.04
N ARG A 189 12.82 -9.79 -12.64
CA ARG A 189 12.39 -10.50 -13.86
C ARG A 189 11.34 -11.58 -13.57
N GLN A 190 11.38 -12.17 -12.39
CA GLN A 190 10.51 -13.29 -12.02
C GLN A 190 9.13 -12.83 -11.52
N VAL A 191 9.09 -11.71 -10.79
CA VAL A 191 7.87 -11.21 -10.13
C VAL A 191 7.51 -9.79 -10.56
N GLY A 192 6.21 -9.54 -10.75
CA GLY A 192 5.70 -8.23 -11.09
C GLY A 192 5.72 -7.25 -9.90
N ARG A 193 5.40 -5.98 -10.16
CA ARG A 193 5.57 -4.90 -9.17
C ARG A 193 4.50 -4.93 -8.09
N PHE A 194 3.22 -4.89 -8.52
CA PHE A 194 2.03 -4.91 -7.65
C PHE A 194 1.07 -6.05 -8.00
N LEU A 195 1.21 -6.63 -9.20
CA LEU A 195 0.46 -7.78 -9.69
C LEU A 195 1.45 -8.78 -10.28
N PRO A 196 1.20 -10.11 -10.21
CA PRO A 196 2.24 -11.13 -10.40
C PRO A 196 3.01 -11.07 -11.73
N THR A 197 2.34 -10.63 -12.79
CA THR A 197 2.91 -10.55 -14.15
C THR A 197 3.19 -9.13 -14.63
N ILE A 198 2.60 -8.11 -13.99
CA ILE A 198 2.65 -6.72 -14.49
C ILE A 198 3.84 -5.98 -13.89
N GLY A 199 4.60 -5.32 -14.76
CA GLY A 199 5.76 -4.53 -14.36
C GLY A 199 6.97 -5.37 -13.96
N ARG A 200 7.11 -6.59 -14.48
CA ARG A 200 8.39 -7.31 -14.48
C ARG A 200 9.43 -6.50 -15.25
N VAL A 201 10.67 -6.52 -14.80
CA VAL A 201 11.77 -5.92 -15.55
C VAL A 201 12.02 -6.82 -16.76
N SER A 202 11.78 -6.32 -17.96
CA SER A 202 12.21 -7.01 -19.18
C SER A 202 13.74 -6.93 -19.24
N GLY A 203 14.41 -8.08 -19.35
CA GLY A 203 15.82 -8.06 -19.71
C GLY A 203 15.93 -7.45 -21.10
N PHE A 204 16.59 -6.30 -21.24
CA PHE A 204 17.18 -6.00 -22.53
C PHE A 204 18.18 -7.14 -22.80
N GLY A 205 17.88 -7.94 -23.82
CA GLY A 205 18.89 -8.75 -24.47
C GLY A 205 20.03 -7.84 -24.91
N ARG A 206 21.23 -8.41 -24.85
CA ARG A 206 22.50 -7.83 -25.28
C ARG A 206 22.39 -7.01 -26.57
#